data_AF-A0A3D4ZWT7-F1
#
_entry.id   AF-A0A3D4ZWT7-F1
#
_cell.length_a   1.000
_cell.length_b   1.000
_cell.length_c   1.000
_cell.angle_alpha   90.00
_cell.angle_beta   90.00
_cell.angle_gamma   90.00
#
_symmetry.space_group_name_H-M   'P 1'
#
loop_
_entity.id
_entity.type
_entity.pdbx_description
1 polymer ?
#
loop_
_entity_poly.entity_id
_entity_poly.type
_entity_poly.pdbx_seq_one_letter_code
_entity_poly.pdbx_strand_id
1 'polypeptide(L)'
;ALLREAVRSRSALPWLEESEDALLALPADEGIRRILTRALDHMDDNSGPFMVMWSQLATNDTVAQSLAGFINEALQRIAGFLEAKVASGELRGIDTEVASQMMMGSLVTYTLRTRRLSPPLTRISRRRFIDGVVEILTGCHTSSMGCDNAQGQDD
;
A
#
# COMPACT_ATOMS: atom_id res chain seq x y z
N ALA A 1 14.76 -0.88 -24.53
CA ALA A 1 15.58 -2.05 -24.11
C ALA A 1 15.87 -2.00 -22.61
N LEU A 2 16.54 -0.95 -22.10
CA LEU A 2 16.91 -0.82 -20.68
C LEU A 2 15.74 -0.92 -19.67
N LEU A 3 14.58 -0.31 -19.98
CA LEU A 3 13.40 -0.38 -19.10
C LEU A 3 12.82 -1.80 -18.99
N ARG A 4 12.83 -2.57 -20.08
CA ARG A 4 12.33 -3.95 -20.13
C ARG A 4 13.27 -4.90 -19.39
N GLU A 5 14.59 -4.66 -19.47
CA GLU A 5 15.61 -5.41 -18.73
C GLU A 5 15.55 -5.10 -17.22
N ALA A 6 15.31 -3.85 -16.85
CA ALA A 6 15.14 -3.41 -15.45
C ALA A 6 13.87 -3.98 -14.80
N VAL A 7 12.80 -4.16 -15.57
CA VAL A 7 11.52 -4.73 -15.12
C VAL A 7 11.58 -6.26 -14.99
N ARG A 8 12.40 -6.95 -15.80
CA ARG A 8 12.50 -8.42 -15.79
C ARG A 8 13.48 -9.01 -14.76
N SER A 9 14.47 -8.24 -14.33
CA SER A 9 15.61 -8.76 -13.55
C SER A 9 15.49 -8.57 -12.03
N ARG A 10 14.44 -7.90 -11.56
CA ARG A 10 14.14 -7.74 -10.13
C ARG A 10 12.84 -8.47 -9.85
N SER A 11 12.74 -9.14 -8.70
CA SER A 11 11.46 -9.53 -8.12
C SER A 11 10.44 -8.42 -8.36
N ALA A 12 9.22 -8.78 -8.78
CA ALA A 12 8.22 -7.79 -9.12
C ALA A 12 7.89 -6.90 -7.91
N LEU A 13 8.11 -7.35 -6.68
CA LEU A 13 7.78 -6.61 -5.46
C LEU A 13 8.88 -6.77 -4.40
N PRO A 14 10.09 -6.21 -4.61
CA PRO A 14 11.21 -6.41 -3.69
C PRO A 14 10.96 -5.76 -2.32
N TRP A 15 10.02 -4.82 -2.25
CA TRP A 15 9.57 -4.18 -1.02
C TRP A 15 8.55 -5.04 -0.23
N LEU A 16 8.05 -6.13 -0.82
CA LEU A 16 7.24 -7.19 -0.19
C LEU A 16 8.01 -8.52 -0.07
N GLU A 17 9.34 -8.52 -0.21
CA GLU A 17 10.19 -9.73 -0.11
C GLU A 17 10.44 -10.23 1.31
N GLU A 18 9.96 -9.52 2.34
CA GLU A 18 9.93 -10.11 3.68
C GLU A 18 9.06 -11.37 3.63
N SER A 19 9.51 -12.44 4.30
CA SER A 19 8.75 -13.68 4.31
C SER A 19 7.33 -13.37 4.76
N GLU A 20 6.35 -13.84 4.00
CA GLU A 20 4.92 -13.64 4.28
C GLU A 20 4.61 -13.95 5.75
N ASP A 21 5.23 -15.00 6.29
CA ASP A 21 5.20 -15.38 7.72
C ASP A 21 5.63 -14.27 8.69
N ALA A 22 6.69 -13.52 8.36
CA ALA A 22 7.19 -12.45 9.22
C ALA A 22 6.26 -11.24 9.20
N LEU A 23 5.64 -10.95 8.05
CA LEU A 23 4.62 -9.91 7.96
C LEU A 23 3.33 -10.32 8.68
N LEU A 24 2.92 -11.58 8.55
CA LEU A 24 1.73 -12.14 9.21
C LEU A 24 1.88 -12.23 10.73
N ALA A 25 3.11 -12.35 11.25
CA ALA A 25 3.39 -12.36 12.68
C ALA A 25 3.22 -10.98 13.36
N LEU A 26 3.25 -9.88 12.60
CA LEU A 26 3.07 -8.53 13.13
C LEU A 26 1.59 -8.24 13.42
N PRO A 27 1.25 -7.44 14.44
CA PRO A 27 -0.09 -6.89 14.61
C PRO A 27 -0.59 -6.18 13.33
N ALA A 28 -1.89 -6.20 13.08
CA ALA A 28 -2.47 -5.64 11.85
C ALA A 28 -2.04 -4.18 11.57
N ASP A 29 -2.05 -3.30 12.56
CA ASP A 29 -1.65 -1.90 12.41
C ASP A 29 -0.15 -1.75 12.06
N GLU A 30 0.71 -2.53 12.71
CA GLU A 30 2.15 -2.56 12.44
C GLU A 30 2.47 -3.14 11.07
N GLY A 31 1.78 -4.21 10.68
CA GLY A 31 1.89 -4.82 9.34
C GLY A 31 1.49 -3.85 8.24
N ILE A 32 0.33 -3.19 8.36
CA ILE A 32 -0.13 -2.15 7.42
C ILE A 32 0.90 -1.02 7.33
N ARG A 33 1.38 -0.52 8.48
CA ARG A 33 2.41 0.53 8.54
C ARG A 33 3.68 0.10 7.83
N ARG A 34 4.12 -1.15 8.01
CA ARG A 34 5.33 -1.70 7.37
C ARG A 34 5.17 -1.79 5.85
N ILE A 35 4.04 -2.31 5.38
CA ILE A 35 3.69 -2.40 3.95
C ILE A 35 3.76 -1.00 3.31
N LEU A 36 3.04 -0.03 3.89
CA LEU A 36 3.00 1.34 3.38
C LEU A 36 4.37 2.02 3.40
N THR A 37 5.14 1.81 4.48
CA THR A 37 6.48 2.38 4.60
C THR A 37 7.38 1.87 3.48
N ARG A 38 7.45 0.56 3.28
CA ARG A 38 8.30 -0.04 2.24
C ARG A 38 7.84 0.31 0.82
N ALA A 39 6.53 0.34 0.58
CA ALA A 39 6.00 0.78 -0.71
C ALA A 39 6.43 2.21 -1.04
N LEU A 40 6.37 3.11 -0.06
CA LEU A 40 6.82 4.50 -0.23
C LEU A 40 8.33 4.59 -0.43
N ASP A 41 9.15 3.86 0.34
CA ASP A 41 10.61 3.82 0.13
C ASP A 41 10.95 3.36 -1.28
N HIS A 42 10.31 2.29 -1.74
CA HIS A 42 10.51 1.77 -3.08
C HIS A 42 10.13 2.77 -4.17
N MET A 43 8.99 3.46 -4.01
CA MET A 43 8.57 4.51 -4.95
C MET A 43 9.48 5.74 -4.91
N ASP A 44 10.02 6.09 -3.74
CA ASP A 44 10.97 7.21 -3.59
C ASP A 44 12.29 6.89 -4.29
N ASP A 45 12.85 5.71 -4.04
CA ASP A 45 14.10 5.21 -4.64
C ASP A 45 14.00 5.04 -6.16
N ASN A 46 12.80 4.70 -6.66
CA ASN A 46 12.54 4.46 -8.08
C ASN A 46 11.66 5.54 -8.72
N SER A 47 11.63 6.74 -8.14
CA SER A 47 10.72 7.82 -8.54
C SER A 47 10.90 8.27 -9.99
N GLY A 48 12.13 8.35 -10.51
CA GLY A 48 12.41 8.68 -11.91
C GLY A 48 11.77 7.68 -12.90
N PRO A 49 12.14 6.39 -12.83
CA PRO A 49 11.53 5.34 -13.64
C PRO A 49 10.00 5.26 -13.49
N PHE A 50 9.49 5.39 -12.27
CA PHE A 50 8.05 5.39 -11.98
C PHE A 50 7.33 6.52 -12.75
N MET A 51 7.87 7.74 -12.74
CA MET A 51 7.25 8.88 -13.43
C MET A 51 7.26 8.72 -14.96
N VAL A 52 8.34 8.17 -15.52
CA VAL A 52 8.41 7.87 -16.97
C VAL A 52 7.36 6.83 -17.34
N MET A 53 7.28 5.73 -16.59
CA MET A 53 6.28 4.68 -16.78
C MET A 53 4.86 5.27 -16.69
N TRP A 54 4.59 6.08 -15.66
CA TRP A 54 3.29 6.72 -15.45
C TRP A 54 2.87 7.63 -16.61
N SER A 55 3.82 8.38 -17.19
CA SER A 55 3.54 9.26 -18.34
C SER A 55 3.17 8.51 -19.62
N GLN A 56 3.63 7.26 -19.76
CA GLN A 56 3.40 6.43 -20.94
C GLN A 56 2.15 5.55 -20.80
N LEU A 57 1.53 5.52 -19.62
CA LEU A 57 0.40 4.65 -19.31
C LEU A 57 -0.78 4.83 -20.29
N ALA A 58 -1.06 6.07 -20.69
CA ALA A 58 -2.19 6.38 -21.57
C ALA A 58 -1.91 6.12 -23.07
N THR A 59 -0.66 5.90 -23.45
CA THR A 59 -0.23 5.88 -24.86
C THR A 59 0.60 4.66 -25.24
N ASN A 60 0.90 3.76 -24.30
CA ASN A 60 1.74 2.58 -24.53
C ASN A 60 1.16 1.35 -23.82
N ASP A 61 0.50 0.50 -24.60
CA ASP A 61 -0.16 -0.71 -24.10
C ASP A 61 0.79 -1.69 -23.41
N THR A 62 2.04 -1.79 -23.86
CA THR A 62 3.05 -2.65 -23.23
C THR A 62 3.37 -2.15 -21.82
N VAL A 63 3.48 -0.84 -21.65
CA VAL A 63 3.69 -0.22 -20.34
C VAL A 63 2.45 -0.38 -19.46
N ALA A 64 1.25 -0.19 -20.02
CA ALA A 64 0.00 -0.38 -19.30
C ALA A 64 -0.18 -1.81 -18.79
N GLN A 65 0.07 -2.81 -19.63
CA GLN A 65 0.00 -4.22 -19.25
C GLN A 65 1.05 -4.59 -18.20
N SER A 66 2.29 -4.08 -18.35
CA SER A 66 3.35 -4.34 -17.37
C SER A 66 3.00 -3.76 -16.00
N LEU A 67 2.50 -2.53 -15.96
CA LEU A 67 2.06 -1.89 -14.72
C LEU A 67 0.84 -2.57 -14.12
N ALA A 68 -0.14 -2.97 -14.95
CA ALA A 68 -1.32 -3.70 -14.49
C ALA A 68 -0.94 -5.04 -13.83
N GLY A 69 0.00 -5.79 -14.44
CA GLY A 69 0.52 -7.02 -13.85
C GLY A 69 1.15 -6.80 -12.47
N PHE A 70 2.03 -5.80 -12.36
CA PHE A 70 2.65 -5.41 -11.09
C PHE A 70 1.60 -5.00 -10.03
N ILE A 71 0.63 -4.15 -10.41
CA ILE A 71 -0.41 -3.68 -9.50
C ILE A 71 -1.27 -4.85 -9.03
N ASN A 72 -1.68 -5.75 -9.92
CA ASN A 72 -2.52 -6.89 -9.57
C ASN A 72 -1.82 -7.83 -8.58
N GLU A 73 -0.52 -8.11 -8.79
CA GLU A 73 0.25 -8.93 -7.84
C GLU A 73 0.34 -8.26 -6.47
N ALA A 74 0.58 -6.94 -6.43
CA ALA A 74 0.64 -6.20 -5.18
C ALA A 74 -0.73 -6.18 -4.46
N LEU A 75 -1.83 -6.00 -5.20
CA LEU A 75 -3.18 -6.04 -4.65
C LEU A 75 -3.49 -7.40 -4.04
N GLN A 76 -3.18 -8.49 -4.74
CA GLN A 76 -3.40 -9.85 -4.24
C GLN A 76 -2.64 -10.11 -2.93
N ARG A 77 -1.38 -9.69 -2.84
CA ARG A 77 -0.58 -9.86 -1.62
C ARG A 77 -1.11 -9.02 -0.45
N ILE A 78 -1.48 -7.77 -0.71
CA ILE A 78 -2.07 -6.91 0.32
C ILE A 78 -3.41 -7.49 0.79
N ALA A 79 -4.26 -7.93 -0.13
CA ALA A 79 -5.54 -8.57 0.19
C ALA A 79 -5.32 -9.82 1.04
N GLY A 80 -4.39 -10.71 0.68
CA GLY A 80 -4.07 -11.91 1.46
C GLY A 80 -3.61 -11.62 2.88
N PHE A 81 -2.76 -10.58 3.07
CA PHE A 81 -2.41 -10.11 4.41
C PHE A 81 -3.64 -9.63 5.19
N LEU A 82 -4.50 -8.79 4.58
CA LEU A 82 -5.70 -8.28 5.24
C LEU A 82 -6.70 -9.40 5.57
N GLU A 83 -6.86 -10.39 4.69
CA GLU A 83 -7.69 -11.58 4.91
C GLU A 83 -7.22 -12.37 6.11
N ALA A 84 -5.91 -12.60 6.23
CA ALA A 84 -5.34 -13.28 7.38
C ALA A 84 -5.60 -12.51 8.68
N LYS A 85 -5.55 -11.18 8.64
CA LYS A 85 -5.83 -10.32 9.81
C LYS A 85 -7.31 -10.22 10.16
N VAL A 86 -8.21 -10.32 9.18
CA VAL A 86 -9.64 -10.46 9.42
C VAL A 86 -9.93 -11.84 10.04
N ALA A 87 -9.32 -12.91 9.51
CA ALA A 87 -9.49 -14.26 10.00
C ALA A 87 -8.96 -14.47 11.43
N SER A 88 -7.90 -13.76 11.81
CA SER A 88 -7.38 -13.77 13.19
C SER A 88 -8.21 -12.92 14.16
N GLY A 89 -9.16 -12.13 13.66
CA GLY A 89 -9.98 -11.20 14.45
C GLY A 89 -9.28 -9.89 14.81
N GLU A 90 -8.09 -9.62 14.28
CA GLU A 90 -7.35 -8.36 14.49
C GLU A 90 -7.93 -7.20 13.68
N LEU A 91 -8.54 -7.48 12.53
CA LEU A 91 -9.31 -6.51 11.73
C LEU A 91 -10.79 -6.85 11.76
N ARG A 92 -11.62 -5.81 11.79
CA ARG A 92 -13.06 -5.94 11.55
C ARG A 92 -13.30 -6.56 10.16
N GLY A 93 -14.42 -7.27 9.99
CA GLY A 93 -14.82 -7.81 8.69
C GLY A 93 -14.97 -6.72 7.63
N ILE A 94 -13.89 -6.48 6.87
CA ILE A 94 -13.82 -5.55 5.75
C ILE A 94 -13.72 -6.34 4.46
N ASP A 95 -14.17 -5.73 3.36
CA ASP A 95 -13.85 -6.22 2.03
C ASP A 95 -12.35 -5.97 1.75
N THR A 96 -11.58 -7.06 1.74
CA THR A 96 -10.11 -7.04 1.65
C THR A 96 -9.63 -6.65 0.26
N GLU A 97 -10.40 -6.95 -0.78
CA GLU A 97 -10.12 -6.53 -2.13
C GLU A 97 -10.26 -5.01 -2.24
N VAL A 98 -11.40 -4.46 -1.80
CA VAL A 98 -11.64 -3.00 -1.78
C VAL A 98 -10.61 -2.27 -0.91
N ALA A 99 -10.29 -2.82 0.26
CA ALA A 99 -9.29 -2.26 1.16
C ALA A 99 -7.89 -2.23 0.51
N SER A 100 -7.48 -3.29 -0.18
CA SER A 100 -6.21 -3.35 -0.89
C SER A 100 -6.13 -2.32 -2.02
N GLN A 101 -7.22 -2.15 -2.79
CA GLN A 101 -7.32 -1.14 -3.84
C GLN A 101 -7.25 0.28 -3.27
N MET A 102 -7.91 0.53 -2.14
CA MET A 102 -7.86 1.81 -1.44
C MET A 102 -6.43 2.12 -0.98
N MET A 103 -5.72 1.15 -0.40
CA MET A 103 -4.31 1.31 0.01
C MET A 103 -3.43 1.66 -1.19
N MET A 104 -3.52 0.89 -2.28
CA MET A 104 -2.72 1.10 -3.48
C MET A 104 -3.02 2.44 -4.16
N GLY A 105 -4.30 2.78 -4.31
CA GLY A 105 -4.72 4.06 -4.89
C GLY A 105 -4.26 5.26 -4.06
N SER A 106 -4.28 5.12 -2.73
CA SER A 106 -3.79 6.15 -1.80
C SER A 106 -2.27 6.34 -1.93
N LEU A 107 -1.51 5.24 -2.01
CA LEU A 107 -0.06 5.27 -2.24
C LEU A 107 0.30 5.99 -3.55
N VAL A 108 -0.31 5.58 -4.66
CA VAL A 108 -0.08 6.20 -5.98
C VAL A 108 -0.43 7.68 -5.95
N THR A 109 -1.58 8.04 -5.37
CA THR A 109 -2.02 9.44 -5.27
C THR A 109 -1.06 10.28 -4.45
N TYR A 110 -0.58 9.77 -3.31
CA TYR A 110 0.41 10.43 -2.48
C TYR A 110 1.71 10.69 -3.24
N THR A 111 2.24 9.69 -3.95
CA THR A 111 3.46 9.80 -4.75
C THR A 111 3.30 10.83 -5.88
N LEU A 112 2.17 10.82 -6.59
CA LEU A 112 1.91 11.81 -7.65
C LEU A 112 1.75 13.23 -7.11
N ARG A 113 1.07 13.42 -5.97
CA ARG A 113 0.92 14.73 -5.33
C ARG A 113 2.26 15.32 -4.89
N THR A 114 3.14 14.49 -4.36
CA THR A 114 4.45 14.94 -3.84
C THR A 114 5.48 15.16 -4.96
N ARG A 115 5.37 14.46 -6.09
CA ARG A 115 6.37 14.49 -7.17
C ARG A 115 5.97 15.24 -8.45
N ARG A 116 4.67 15.37 -8.77
CA ARG A 116 4.19 15.87 -10.08
C ARG A 116 3.45 17.21 -10.02
N LEU A 117 2.73 17.52 -8.95
CA LEU A 117 1.83 18.68 -8.94
C LEU A 117 2.58 19.97 -8.61
N SER A 118 2.58 20.90 -9.57
CA SER A 118 2.91 22.31 -9.37
C SER A 118 1.64 23.16 -9.59
N PRO A 119 1.28 24.07 -8.67
CA PRO A 119 1.93 24.32 -7.38
C PRO A 119 1.78 23.13 -6.42
N PRO A 120 2.69 22.96 -5.45
CA PRO A 120 2.58 21.89 -4.48
C PRO A 120 1.29 22.08 -3.69
N LEU A 121 0.36 21.11 -3.79
CA LEU A 121 -0.74 20.99 -2.84
C LEU A 121 -0.16 20.87 -1.42
N THR A 122 -0.93 21.26 -0.40
CA THR A 122 -0.52 21.14 1.01
C THR A 122 0.10 19.78 1.26
N ARG A 123 1.41 19.76 1.55
CA ARG A 123 2.18 18.53 1.72
C ARG A 123 1.70 17.83 2.98
N ILE A 124 0.96 16.73 2.81
CA ILE A 124 0.71 15.78 3.89
C ILE A 124 2.05 15.11 4.18
N SER A 125 2.47 15.09 5.46
CA SER A 125 3.70 14.39 5.83
C SER A 125 3.54 12.89 5.61
N ARG A 126 4.62 12.20 5.27
CA ARG A 126 4.63 10.74 5.13
C ARG A 126 4.00 10.03 6.34
N ARG A 127 4.36 10.49 7.53
CA ARG A 127 3.78 10.01 8.79
C ARG A 127 2.26 10.18 8.83
N ARG A 128 1.75 11.39 8.56
CA ARG A 128 0.30 11.67 8.58
C ARG A 128 -0.46 10.87 7.51
N PHE A 129 0.15 10.62 6.36
CA PHE A 129 -0.41 9.75 5.34
C PHE A 129 -0.53 8.30 5.84
N ILE A 130 0.55 7.72 6.37
CA ILE A 130 0.56 6.34 6.86
C ILE A 130 -0.43 6.19 8.02
N ASP A 131 -0.40 7.09 9.00
CA ASP A 131 -1.29 7.07 10.15
C ASP A 131 -2.77 7.12 9.71
N GLY A 132 -3.10 7.96 8.72
CA GLY A 132 -4.47 8.05 8.19
C GLY A 132 -4.94 6.77 7.48
N VAL A 133 -4.07 6.11 6.70
CA VAL A 133 -4.44 4.85 6.03
C VAL A 133 -4.62 3.73 7.06
N VAL A 134 -3.73 3.62 8.05
CA VAL A 134 -3.85 2.66 9.15
C VAL A 134 -5.17 2.86 9.88
N GLU A 135 -5.49 4.10 10.26
CA GLU A 135 -6.71 4.46 10.98
C GLU A 135 -7.99 4.08 10.21
N ILE A 136 -8.04 4.31 8.89
CA ILE A 136 -9.21 3.94 8.07
C ILE A 136 -9.44 2.43 8.07
N LEU A 137 -8.35 1.65 8.02
CA LEU A 137 -8.41 0.19 7.93
C LEU A 137 -8.70 -0.47 9.27
N THR A 138 -8.02 -0.03 10.33
CA THR A 138 -8.20 -0.58 11.68
C THR A 138 -9.43 -0.02 12.38
N GLY A 139 -9.93 1.15 11.96
CA GLY A 139 -10.99 1.89 12.65
C GLY A 139 -10.52 2.56 13.95
N CYS A 140 -9.21 2.55 14.24
CA CYS A 140 -8.63 3.12 15.44
C CYS A 140 -8.13 4.55 15.20
N HIS A 141 -8.80 5.54 15.80
CA HIS A 141 -8.26 6.91 15.89
C HIS A 141 -7.05 6.93 16.81
N THR A 142 -5.86 7.24 16.28
CA THR A 142 -4.67 7.51 17.10
C THR A 142 -4.71 8.94 17.67
N SER A 143 -5.78 9.27 18.38
CA SER A 143 -5.88 10.46 19.22
C SER A 143 -6.31 10.03 20.61
N SER A 144 -5.34 9.71 21.46
CA SER A 144 -5.48 9.70 22.92
C SER A 144 -6.70 8.94 23.48
N MET A 145 -6.65 7.61 23.47
CA MET A 145 -7.26 6.62 24.39
C MET A 145 -7.53 5.33 23.61
N GLY A 146 -7.37 4.21 24.30
CA GLY A 146 -7.14 2.89 23.73
C GLY A 146 -8.15 2.43 22.68
N CYS A 147 -7.67 1.60 21.76
CA CYS A 147 -8.50 0.66 21.03
C CYS A 147 -8.93 -0.41 22.04
N ASP A 148 -9.95 -0.12 22.85
CA ASP A 148 -10.61 -1.14 23.62
C ASP A 148 -11.44 -1.99 22.66
N ASN A 149 -11.06 -3.26 22.57
CA ASN A 149 -11.83 -4.30 21.92
C ASN A 149 -13.24 -4.34 22.53
N ALA A 150 -14.22 -3.81 21.82
CA ALA A 150 -15.62 -4.11 22.09
C ALA A 150 -15.96 -5.47 21.49
N GLN A 151 -15.45 -6.53 22.11
CA GLN A 151 -16.06 -7.85 22.06
C GLN A 151 -16.92 -8.03 23.31
N GLY A 152 -18.23 -8.13 23.08
CA GLY A 152 -19.20 -8.72 24.00
C GLY A 152 -19.76 -7.78 25.06
N GLN A 153 -21.07 -7.56 25.00
CA GLN A 153 -22.06 -8.19 25.89
C GLN A 153 -23.21 -7.20 26.07
N ASP A 154 -24.42 -7.61 25.64
CA ASP A 154 -25.63 -7.49 26.44
C ASP A 154 -26.83 -8.11 25.69
N ASP A 155 -27.34 -9.15 26.35
CA ASP A 155 -28.65 -9.81 26.35
C ASP A 155 -29.82 -9.20 25.55
#